data_AF-A0A0N0NMV4-F1
#
_entry.id   AF-A0A0N0NMV4-F1
#
_cell.length_a   1.000
_cell.length_b   1.000
_cell.length_c   1.000
_cell.angle_alpha   90.00
_cell.angle_beta   90.00
_cell.angle_gamma   90.00
#
_symmetry.space_group_name_H-M   'P 1'
#
loop_
_entity.id
_entity.type
_entity.pdbx_description
1 polymer ?
#
loop_
_entity_poly.entity_id
_entity_poly.type
_entity_poly.pdbx_seq_one_letter_code
_entity_poly.pdbx_strand_id
1 'polypeptide(L)'
;MTLIQSHRSLTASISETSTLPPAIYERLLLTHATSIEFLRQFYTAFNSGDPQRVTEIESLSGSLVNATARITAIAKDAEAERNGIIERLGREAKEMARLKGEGSKVRKINLDAVQGGGEVVRELMQPILDGLLRAGETYRRAVVEQSRDGGGGTPQPV
;
A
#
# COMPACT_ATOMS: atom_id res chain seq x y z
N MET A 1 -8.62 12.08 16.00
CA MET A 1 -9.21 11.91 14.67
C MET A 1 -10.58 11.26 14.85
N THR A 2 -11.65 11.77 14.21
CA THR A 2 -13.00 11.20 14.39
C THR A 2 -13.22 9.98 13.48
N LEU A 3 -14.22 9.14 13.79
CA LEU A 3 -14.56 7.95 12.98
C LEU A 3 -14.90 8.32 11.53
N ILE A 4 -15.64 9.42 11.34
CA ILE A 4 -16.03 9.95 10.03
C ILE A 4 -14.80 10.39 9.23
N GLN A 5 -13.85 11.06 9.88
CA GLN A 5 -12.63 11.52 9.23
C GLN A 5 -11.72 10.34 8.82
N SER A 6 -11.66 9.30 9.65
CA SER A 6 -10.91 8.07 9.37
C SER A 6 -11.52 7.32 8.17
N HIS A 7 -12.84 7.16 8.15
CA HIS A 7 -13.56 6.57 7.02
C HIS A 7 -13.33 7.35 5.73
N ARG A 8 -13.50 8.69 5.76
CA ARG A 8 -13.26 9.54 4.58
C ARG A 8 -11.84 9.42 4.04
N SER A 9 -10.85 9.30 4.91
CA SER A 9 -9.45 9.17 4.50
C SER A 9 -9.16 7.82 3.84
N LEU A 10 -9.79 6.74 4.34
CA LEU A 10 -9.67 5.40 3.76
C LEU A 10 -10.37 5.28 2.41
N THR A 11 -11.50 5.97 2.22
CA THR A 11 -12.31 5.85 1.00
C THR A 11 -12.03 6.96 -0.02
N ALA A 12 -11.04 7.82 0.23
CA ALA A 12 -10.66 8.86 -0.73
C ALA A 12 -10.16 8.22 -2.02
N SER A 13 -10.58 8.74 -3.17
CA SER A 13 -10.07 8.26 -4.45
C SER A 13 -8.59 8.61 -4.60
N ILE A 14 -7.83 7.72 -5.23
CA ILE A 14 -6.44 8.02 -5.59
C ILE A 14 -6.46 9.03 -6.73
N SER A 15 -5.76 10.17 -6.55
CA SER A 15 -5.73 11.25 -7.53
C SER A 15 -5.30 10.76 -8.92
N GLU A 16 -6.11 11.01 -9.94
CA GLU A 16 -5.79 10.74 -11.35
C GLU A 16 -4.59 11.55 -11.85
N THR A 17 -4.23 12.64 -11.15
CA THR A 17 -3.04 13.47 -11.42
C THR A 17 -1.78 12.97 -10.72
N SER A 18 -1.78 11.71 -10.23
CA SER A 18 -0.57 11.14 -9.64
C SER A 18 0.57 11.12 -10.66
N THR A 19 1.80 11.22 -10.16
CA THR A 19 3.01 11.15 -10.99
C THR A 19 3.41 9.70 -11.32
N LEU A 20 2.52 8.74 -11.07
CA LEU A 20 2.74 7.33 -11.30
C LEU A 20 2.54 6.96 -12.77
N PRO A 21 3.29 5.98 -13.29
CA PRO A 21 3.01 5.38 -14.58
C PRO A 21 1.59 4.76 -14.63
N PRO A 22 0.87 4.81 -15.77
CA PRO A 22 -0.51 4.35 -15.87
C PRO A 22 -0.73 2.91 -15.38
N ALA A 23 0.16 1.98 -15.73
CA ALA A 23 0.06 0.59 -15.31
C ALA A 23 0.21 0.40 -13.79
N ILE A 24 1.06 1.21 -13.15
CA ILE A 24 1.20 1.24 -11.68
C ILE A 24 -0.07 1.82 -11.05
N TYR A 25 -0.59 2.92 -11.61
CA TYR A 25 -1.79 3.58 -11.13
C TYR A 25 -3.02 2.66 -11.16
N GLU A 26 -3.27 1.96 -12.27
CA GLU A 26 -4.38 1.01 -12.39
C GLU A 26 -4.30 -0.13 -11.37
N ARG A 27 -3.10 -0.73 -11.21
CA ARG A 27 -2.85 -1.76 -10.20
C ARG A 27 -3.09 -1.24 -8.79
N LEU A 28 -2.70 0.01 -8.52
CA LEU A 28 -2.88 0.65 -7.24
C LEU A 28 -4.36 0.91 -6.93
N LEU A 29 -5.13 1.40 -7.90
CA LEU A 29 -6.58 1.61 -7.78
C LEU A 29 -7.32 0.32 -7.45
N LEU A 30 -7.02 -0.77 -8.17
CA LEU A 30 -7.63 -2.07 -7.89
C LEU A 30 -7.28 -2.54 -6.47
N THR A 31 -6.01 -2.43 -6.09
CA THR A 31 -5.53 -2.83 -4.75
C THR A 31 -6.19 -2.01 -3.65
N HIS A 32 -6.37 -0.71 -3.86
CA HIS A 32 -7.07 0.19 -2.95
C HIS A 32 -8.52 -0.22 -2.75
N ALA A 33 -9.27 -0.40 -3.84
CA ALA A 33 -10.67 -0.82 -3.77
C ALA A 33 -10.83 -2.16 -3.03
N THR A 34 -10.00 -3.16 -3.35
CA THR A 34 -10.07 -4.46 -2.67
C THR A 34 -9.66 -4.37 -1.19
N SER A 35 -8.67 -3.53 -0.85
CA SER A 35 -8.24 -3.34 0.54
C SER A 35 -9.33 -2.70 1.42
N ILE A 36 -10.06 -1.72 0.87
CA ILE A 36 -11.22 -1.13 1.55
C ILE A 36 -12.27 -2.20 1.83
N GLU A 37 -12.57 -3.03 0.83
CA GLU A 37 -13.59 -4.07 0.98
C GLU A 37 -13.19 -5.11 2.04
N PHE A 38 -11.92 -5.54 2.08
CA PHE A 38 -11.44 -6.41 3.15
C PHE A 38 -11.51 -5.76 4.53
N LEU A 39 -11.17 -4.48 4.66
CA LEU A 39 -11.31 -3.76 5.93
C LEU A 39 -12.77 -3.69 6.38
N ARG A 40 -13.69 -3.41 5.45
CA ARG A 40 -15.13 -3.34 5.72
C ARG A 40 -15.66 -4.69 6.18
N GLN A 41 -15.34 -5.76 5.44
CA GLN A 41 -15.74 -7.13 5.80
C GLN A 41 -15.14 -7.54 7.15
N PHE A 42 -13.86 -7.25 7.38
CA PHE A 42 -13.18 -7.55 8.64
C PHE A 42 -13.90 -6.90 9.82
N TYR A 43 -14.13 -5.59 9.81
CA TYR A 43 -14.80 -4.93 10.92
C TYR A 43 -16.27 -5.32 11.06
N THR A 44 -16.94 -5.67 9.95
CA THR A 44 -18.31 -6.21 9.98
C THR A 44 -18.35 -7.58 10.64
N ALA A 45 -17.34 -8.42 10.41
CA ALA A 45 -17.16 -9.72 11.05
C ALA A 45 -16.77 -9.59 12.51
N PHE A 46 -15.72 -8.83 12.77
CA PHE A 46 -15.14 -8.66 14.08
C PHE A 46 -16.13 -8.02 15.08
N ASN A 47 -16.87 -7.00 14.65
CA ASN A 47 -17.80 -6.29 15.54
C ASN A 47 -19.15 -6.99 15.71
N SER A 48 -19.44 -8.09 14.99
CA SER A 48 -20.71 -8.79 15.18
C SER A 48 -20.74 -9.63 16.46
N GLY A 49 -19.57 -9.92 17.04
CA GLY A 49 -19.45 -10.77 18.24
C GLY A 49 -19.92 -12.21 18.02
N ASP A 50 -20.11 -12.61 16.76
CA ASP A 50 -20.69 -13.90 16.40
C ASP A 50 -19.62 -15.01 16.42
N PRO A 51 -19.75 -16.01 17.32
CA PRO A 51 -18.84 -17.14 17.38
C PRO A 51 -18.73 -17.94 16.07
N GLN A 52 -19.77 -17.92 15.22
CA GLN A 52 -19.75 -18.66 13.95
C GLN A 52 -18.80 -18.04 12.91
N ARG A 53 -18.34 -16.79 13.13
CA ARG A 53 -17.56 -16.03 12.14
C ARG A 53 -16.05 -16.06 12.41
N VAL A 54 -15.57 -16.85 13.37
CA VAL A 54 -14.12 -16.93 13.70
C VAL A 54 -13.27 -17.26 12.47
N THR A 55 -13.66 -18.30 11.73
CA THR A 55 -12.92 -18.73 10.52
C THR A 55 -12.95 -17.66 9.43
N GLU A 56 -14.06 -16.91 9.31
CA GLU A 56 -14.16 -15.78 8.40
C GLU A 56 -13.21 -14.66 8.81
N ILE A 57 -13.17 -14.30 10.10
CA ILE A 57 -12.28 -13.27 10.66
C ILE A 57 -10.81 -13.66 10.43
N GLU A 58 -10.44 -14.91 10.67
CA GLU A 58 -9.08 -15.42 10.42
C GLU A 58 -8.70 -15.31 8.94
N SER A 59 -9.58 -15.75 8.03
CA SER A 59 -9.38 -15.63 6.58
C SER A 59 -9.25 -14.16 6.12
N LEU A 60 -10.09 -13.29 6.65
CA LEU A 60 -10.03 -11.85 6.40
C LEU A 60 -8.72 -11.27 6.93
N SER A 61 -8.25 -11.67 8.11
CA SER A 61 -6.96 -11.23 8.65
C SER A 61 -5.79 -11.58 7.71
N GLY A 62 -5.79 -12.79 7.13
CA GLY A 62 -4.82 -13.19 6.12
C GLY A 62 -4.92 -12.34 4.84
N SER A 63 -6.14 -11.98 4.43
CA SER A 63 -6.38 -11.08 3.30
C SER A 63 -5.83 -9.67 3.53
N LEU A 64 -5.91 -9.14 4.76
CA LEU A 64 -5.33 -7.83 5.13
C LEU A 64 -3.79 -7.85 5.04
N VAL A 65 -3.15 -8.93 5.49
CA VAL A 65 -1.69 -9.13 5.36
C VAL A 65 -1.29 -9.19 3.88
N ASN A 66 -2.03 -9.95 3.08
CA ASN A 66 -1.79 -10.06 1.64
C ASN A 66 -2.00 -8.72 0.90
N ALA A 67 -2.98 -7.92 1.32
CA ALA A 67 -3.20 -6.58 0.80
C ALA A 67 -1.99 -5.67 1.09
N THR A 68 -1.46 -5.72 2.31
CA THR A 68 -0.24 -4.97 2.70
C THR A 68 0.95 -5.37 1.81
N ALA A 69 1.18 -6.68 1.64
CA ALA A 69 2.25 -7.18 0.78
C ALA A 69 2.11 -6.74 -0.67
N ARG A 70 0.87 -6.71 -1.21
CA ARG A 70 0.59 -6.22 -2.56
C ARG A 70 0.90 -4.75 -2.73
N ILE A 71 0.55 -3.91 -1.75
CA ILE A 71 0.88 -2.48 -1.76
C ILE A 71 2.40 -2.28 -1.77
N THR A 72 3.13 -3.02 -0.94
CA THR A 72 4.60 -2.98 -0.92
C THR A 72 5.21 -3.42 -2.25
N ALA A 73 4.67 -4.46 -2.88
CA ALA A 73 5.13 -4.91 -4.18
C ALA A 73 4.90 -3.85 -5.28
N ILE A 74 3.72 -3.21 -5.30
CA ILE A 74 3.43 -2.12 -6.25
C ILE A 74 4.38 -0.93 -6.02
N ALA A 75 4.67 -0.59 -4.76
CA ALA A 75 5.64 0.46 -4.44
C ALA A 75 7.05 0.12 -4.94
N LYS A 76 7.48 -1.15 -4.83
CA LYS A 76 8.76 -1.60 -5.37
C LYS A 76 8.79 -1.51 -6.90
N ASP A 77 7.73 -1.93 -7.57
CA ASP A 77 7.64 -1.88 -9.04
C ASP A 77 7.66 -0.42 -9.55
N ALA A 78 6.94 0.47 -8.86
CA ALA A 78 6.97 1.90 -9.15
C ALA A 78 8.37 2.50 -9.02
N GLU A 79 9.10 2.12 -7.97
CA GLU A 79 10.49 2.56 -7.77
C GLU A 79 11.41 2.01 -8.85
N ALA A 80 11.22 0.75 -9.26
CA ALA A 80 11.98 0.14 -10.33
C ALA A 80 11.76 0.86 -11.68
N GLU A 81 10.51 1.22 -12.01
CA GLU A 81 10.23 2.01 -13.22
C GLU A 81 10.89 3.39 -13.17
N ARG A 82 10.77 4.09 -12.03
CA ARG A 82 11.41 5.39 -11.83
C ARG A 82 12.93 5.30 -12.03
N ASN A 83 13.57 4.30 -11.45
CA ASN A 83 15.00 4.06 -11.59
C ASN A 83 15.37 3.73 -13.05
N GLY A 84 14.55 2.94 -13.76
CA GLY A 84 14.74 2.66 -15.18
C GLY A 84 14.75 3.92 -16.05
N ILE A 85 13.87 4.89 -15.75
CA ILE A 85 13.84 6.20 -16.41
C ILE A 85 15.11 6.99 -16.12
N ILE A 86 15.52 7.07 -14.85
CA ILE A 86 16.74 7.75 -14.42
C ILE A 86 17.97 7.18 -15.14
N GLU A 87 18.10 5.86 -15.17
CA GLU A 87 19.21 5.20 -15.83
C GLU A 87 19.23 5.46 -17.34
N ARG A 88 18.06 5.40 -17.99
CA ARG A 88 17.94 5.70 -19.42
C ARG A 88 18.38 7.12 -19.73
N LEU A 89 17.89 8.10 -18.99
CA LEU A 89 18.30 9.50 -19.13
C LEU A 89 19.81 9.65 -18.93
N GLY A 90 20.38 8.98 -17.92
CA GLY A 90 21.82 8.96 -17.65
C GLY A 90 22.64 8.39 -18.82
N ARG A 91 22.17 7.30 -19.44
CA ARG A 91 22.81 6.71 -20.63
C ARG A 91 22.73 7.64 -21.83
N GLU A 92 21.56 8.23 -22.09
CA GLU A 92 21.35 9.19 -23.18
C GLU A 92 22.27 10.41 -23.05
N ALA A 93 22.42 10.97 -21.84
CA ALA A 93 23.31 12.12 -21.63
C ALA A 93 24.79 11.78 -21.85
N LYS A 94 25.23 10.58 -21.48
CA LYS A 94 26.60 10.10 -21.74
C LYS A 94 26.84 9.89 -23.23
N GLU A 95 25.90 9.27 -23.93
CA GLU A 95 26.00 9.03 -25.37
C GLU A 95 26.04 10.34 -26.16
N MET A 96 25.18 11.30 -25.80
CA MET A 96 25.19 12.63 -26.41
C MET A 96 26.50 13.39 -26.18
N ALA A 97 27.16 13.20 -25.03
CA ALA A 97 28.48 13.78 -24.80
C ALA A 97 29.54 13.11 -25.67
N ARG A 98 29.49 11.78 -25.83
CA ARG A 98 30.39 11.02 -26.72
C ARG A 98 30.26 11.46 -28.17
N LEU A 99 29.03 11.63 -28.67
CA LEU A 99 28.76 12.07 -30.04
C LEU A 99 29.21 13.51 -30.32
N LYS A 100 29.25 14.38 -29.31
CA LYS A 100 29.73 15.77 -29.44
C LYS A 100 31.26 15.90 -29.55
N GLY A 101 32.00 14.81 -29.36
CA GLY A 101 33.44 14.78 -29.52
C GLY A 101 34.23 14.89 -28.20
N GLU A 102 35.53 14.64 -28.32
CA GLU A 102 36.49 14.53 -27.22
C GLU A 102 36.56 15.85 -26.42
N GLY A 103 36.39 15.78 -25.09
CA GLY A 103 36.36 16.95 -24.19
C GLY A 103 34.95 17.49 -23.86
N SER A 104 33.89 16.96 -24.49
CA SER A 104 32.51 17.35 -24.16
C SER A 104 32.08 16.84 -22.78
N LYS A 105 31.56 17.74 -21.93
CA LYS A 105 31.05 17.39 -20.59
C LYS A 105 29.67 16.73 -20.67
N VAL A 106 29.48 15.67 -19.89
CA VAL A 106 28.15 15.08 -19.68
C VAL A 106 27.24 16.11 -19.02
N ARG A 107 26.06 16.34 -19.62
CA ARG A 107 25.06 17.24 -19.05
C ARG A 107 24.59 16.68 -17.71
N LYS A 108 24.63 17.51 -16.65
CA LYS A 108 24.05 17.15 -15.36
C LYS A 108 22.53 17.05 -15.51
N ILE A 109 21.98 15.87 -15.24
CA ILE A 109 20.53 15.63 -15.23
C ILE A 109 20.03 15.89 -13.82
N ASN A 110 18.95 16.64 -13.70
CA ASN A 110 18.27 16.80 -12.41
C ASN A 110 17.43 15.54 -12.15
N LEU A 111 17.96 14.59 -11.39
CA LEU A 111 17.27 13.34 -11.07
C LEU A 111 16.09 13.54 -10.14
N ASP A 112 16.11 14.61 -9.33
CA ASP A 112 15.01 14.98 -8.42
C ASP A 112 13.78 15.50 -9.19
N ALA A 113 13.95 15.88 -10.46
CA ALA A 113 12.83 16.22 -11.33
C ALA A 113 12.08 14.98 -11.86
N VAL A 114 12.63 13.77 -11.70
CA VAL A 114 11.94 12.53 -12.06
C VAL A 114 10.95 12.17 -10.95
N GLN A 115 9.70 12.55 -11.16
CA GLN A 115 8.59 12.30 -10.26
C GLN A 115 8.14 10.82 -10.27
N GLY A 116 7.23 10.44 -9.37
CA GLY A 116 6.70 9.08 -9.25
C GLY A 116 7.50 8.22 -8.26
N GLY A 117 7.53 6.92 -8.49
CA GLY A 117 8.27 5.97 -7.66
C GLY A 117 7.45 5.40 -6.50
N GLY A 118 8.13 4.60 -5.67
CA GLY A 118 7.49 3.88 -4.57
C GLY A 118 7.04 4.79 -3.43
N GLU A 119 7.65 5.97 -3.30
CA GLU A 119 7.26 6.95 -2.28
C GLU A 119 5.86 7.49 -2.52
N VAL A 120 5.54 7.85 -3.77
CA VAL A 120 4.20 8.30 -4.15
C VAL A 120 3.15 7.22 -3.89
N VAL A 121 3.47 5.95 -4.17
CA VAL A 121 2.59 4.82 -3.84
C VAL A 121 2.33 4.74 -2.32
N ARG A 122 3.37 4.87 -1.50
CA ARG A 122 3.26 4.82 -0.04
C ARG A 122 2.44 5.97 0.51
N GLU A 123 2.67 7.20 0.02
CA GLU A 123 1.92 8.38 0.42
C GLU A 123 0.43 8.24 0.11
N LEU A 124 0.10 7.84 -1.12
CA LEU A 124 -1.28 7.66 -1.56
C LEU A 124 -1.99 6.55 -0.78
N MET A 125 -1.27 5.48 -0.40
CA MET A 125 -1.84 4.34 0.31
C MET A 125 -1.69 4.40 1.83
N GLN A 126 -1.07 5.45 2.39
CA GLN A 126 -0.81 5.54 3.81
C GLN A 126 -2.08 5.35 4.67
N PRO A 127 -3.24 5.96 4.34
CA PRO A 127 -4.46 5.74 5.10
C PRO A 127 -4.88 4.26 5.13
N ILE A 128 -4.77 3.57 3.99
CA ILE A 128 -5.09 2.14 3.87
C ILE A 128 -4.10 1.30 4.68
N LEU A 129 -2.79 1.54 4.54
CA LEU A 129 -1.76 0.84 5.30
C LEU A 129 -1.98 0.94 6.81
N ASP A 130 -2.32 2.14 7.29
CA ASP A 130 -2.66 2.34 8.70
C ASP A 130 -3.92 1.57 9.10
N GLY A 131 -4.93 1.52 8.23
CA GLY A 131 -6.15 0.74 8.44
C GLY A 131 -5.87 -0.76 8.55
N LEU A 132 -5.10 -1.31 7.61
CA LEU A 132 -4.69 -2.72 7.58
C LEU A 132 -3.89 -3.08 8.84
N LEU A 133 -2.94 -2.24 9.24
CA LEU A 133 -2.13 -2.45 10.44
C LEU A 133 -3.00 -2.48 11.70
N ARG A 134 -3.90 -1.49 11.86
CA ARG A 134 -4.82 -1.44 13.00
C ARG A 134 -5.71 -2.67 13.07
N ALA A 135 -6.31 -3.09 11.96
CA ALA A 135 -7.14 -4.29 11.91
C ALA A 135 -6.34 -5.56 12.27
N GLY A 136 -5.12 -5.70 11.77
CA GLY A 136 -4.23 -6.80 12.14
C GLY A 136 -3.81 -6.79 13.61
N GLU A 137 -3.59 -5.61 14.20
CA GLU A 137 -3.34 -5.47 15.65
C GLU A 137 -4.57 -5.82 16.48
N THR A 138 -5.75 -5.35 16.08
CA THR A 138 -7.02 -5.69 16.71
C THR A 138 -7.22 -7.21 16.75
N TYR A 139 -7.03 -7.89 15.63
CA TYR A 139 -7.12 -9.35 15.56
C TYR A 139 -6.11 -10.03 16.48
N ARG A 140 -4.82 -9.65 16.41
CA ARG A 140 -3.78 -10.25 17.27
C ARG A 140 -4.07 -10.09 18.75
N ARG A 141 -4.55 -8.93 19.19
CA ARG A 141 -4.91 -8.69 20.60
C ARG A 141 -6.03 -9.61 21.05
N ALA A 142 -7.10 -9.71 20.26
CA ALA A 142 -8.23 -10.58 20.56
C ALA A 142 -7.79 -12.05 20.71
N VAL A 143 -6.90 -12.55 19.84
CA VAL A 143 -6.36 -13.92 19.92
C VAL A 143 -5.53 -14.14 21.19
N VAL A 144 -4.74 -13.14 21.60
CA VAL A 144 -3.93 -13.21 22.83
C VAL A 144 -4.81 -13.20 24.09
N GLU A 145 -5.88 -12.41 24.11
CA GLU A 145 -6.82 -12.36 25.24
C GLU A 145 -7.55 -13.70 25.42
N GLN A 146 -8.08 -14.28 24.34
CA GLN A 146 -8.72 -15.60 24.38
C GLN A 146 -7.80 -16.72 24.86
N SER A 147 -6.53 -16.70 24.45
CA SER A 147 -5.56 -17.73 24.86
C SER A 147 -5.14 -17.61 26.33
N ARG A 148 -5.34 -16.45 26.96
CA ARG A 148 -5.12 -16.22 28.41
C ARG A 148 -6.31 -16.65 29.26
N ASP A 149 -7.53 -16.53 28.75
CA ASP A 149 -8.76 -16.86 29.48
C ASP A 149 -9.11 -18.35 29.49
N GLY A 150 -8.28 -19.22 28.88
CA GLY A 150 -8.25 -20.65 29.18
C GLY A 150 -9.57 -21.41 28.96
N GLY A 151 -9.99 -21.59 27.70
CA GLY A 151 -10.84 -22.72 27.31
C GLY A 151 -12.08 -22.36 26.48
N GLY A 152 -11.96 -22.44 25.16
CA GLY A 152 -13.07 -22.76 24.25
C GLY A 152 -14.11 -21.65 24.01
N GLY A 153 -13.69 -20.42 23.72
CA GLY A 153 -14.61 -19.33 23.37
C GLY A 153 -13.97 -18.26 22.49
N THR A 154 -14.75 -17.72 21.56
CA THR A 154 -14.40 -17.03 20.31
C THR A 154 -13.85 -15.62 20.43
N PRO A 155 -13.21 -15.05 19.37
CA PRO A 155 -12.82 -13.65 19.33
C PRO A 155 -14.04 -12.77 19.43
N GLN A 156 -14.18 -12.12 20.58
CA GLN A 156 -15.16 -11.09 20.81
C GLN A 156 -14.45 -9.74 20.90
N PRO A 157 -15.06 -8.67 20.38
CA PRO A 157 -14.59 -7.31 20.63
C PRO A 157 -14.68 -7.00 22.14
N VAL A 158 -13.71 -6.24 22.65
CA VAL A 158 -13.73 -5.66 24.00
C VAL A 158 -14.73 -4.53 24.14
#